data_AF-A0A3P6G919-F1
#
_entry.id   AF-A0A3P6G919-F1
#
_cell.length_a   1.000
_cell.length_b   1.000
_cell.length_c   1.000
_cell.angle_alpha   90.00
_cell.angle_beta   90.00
_cell.angle_gamma   90.00
#
_symmetry.space_group_name_H-M   'P 1'
#
loop_
_entity.id
_entity.type
_entity.pdbx_description
1 polymer ?
#
loop_
_entity_poly.entity_id
_entity_poly.type
_entity_poly.pdbx_seq_one_letter_code
_entity_poly.pdbx_strand_id
1 'polypeptide(L)' 'MTKNYPNLSEDYKKAIEKCRRKLRGLIAEKHCTPIMVRLA' A
#
# COMPACT_ATOMS: atom_id res chain seq x y z
N MET A 1 -2.57 23.12 -10.56
CA MET A 1 -3.02 22.65 -9.24
C MET A 1 -1.90 21.84 -8.61
N THR A 2 -1.20 22.41 -7.64
CA THR A 2 -0.10 21.71 -6.95
C THR A 2 -0.71 20.70 -5.99
N LYS A 3 -0.28 19.43 -6.07
CA LYS A 3 -0.75 18.38 -5.17
C LYS A 3 -0.31 18.72 -3.74
N ASN A 4 -1.25 19.03 -2.86
CA ASN A 4 -1.00 19.31 -1.45
C ASN A 4 -1.40 18.08 -0.61
N TYR A 5 -0.42 17.24 -0.27
CA TYR A 5 -0.66 16.04 0.52
C TYR A 5 -0.55 16.32 2.03
N PRO A 6 -1.43 15.76 2.86
CA PRO A 6 -1.36 15.96 4.31
C PRO A 6 -0.10 15.32 4.90
N ASN A 7 0.49 15.95 5.92
CA ASN A 7 1.55 15.33 6.70
C ASN A 7 0.92 14.35 7.70
N LEU A 8 1.35 13.10 7.64
CA LEU A 8 0.82 12.01 8.46
C LEU A 8 1.80 11.74 9.61
N SER A 9 1.27 11.32 10.76
CA SER A 9 2.07 10.94 11.93
C SER A 9 3.07 9.84 11.61
N GLU A 10 4.18 9.78 12.34
CA GLU A 10 5.23 8.77 12.14
C GLU A 10 4.72 7.34 12.27
N ASP A 11 3.82 7.07 13.22
CA ASP A 11 3.20 5.75 13.39
C ASP A 11 2.41 5.31 12.16
N TYR A 12 1.73 6.25 11.49
CA TYR A 12 0.99 5.96 10.27
C TYR A 12 1.94 5.63 9.11
N LYS A 13 3.05 6.38 8.98
CA LYS A 13 4.08 6.10 7.97
C LYS A 13 4.71 4.72 8.18
N LYS A 14 5.03 4.36 9.43
CA LYS A 14 5.53 3.02 9.81
C LYS A 14 4.52 1.91 9.49
N ALA A 15 3.24 2.15 9.73
CA ALA A 15 2.17 1.21 9.41
C ALA A 15 2.05 0.97 7.89
N ILE A 16 2.13 2.03 7.08
CA ILE A 16 2.13 1.92 5.61
C ILE A 16 3.29 1.05 5.13
N GLU A 17 4.50 1.29 5.61
CA GLU A 17 5.68 0.52 5.19
C GLU A 17 5.55 -0.96 5.54
N LYS A 18 5.07 -1.27 6.75
CA LYS A 18 4.80 -2.64 7.19
C LYS A 18 3.73 -3.31 6.32
N CYS A 19 2.66 -2.59 6.01
CA CYS A 19 1.57 -3.10 5.19
C CYS A 19 2.03 -3.35 3.75
N ARG A 20 2.83 -2.45 3.17
CA ARG A 20 3.35 -2.57 1.80
C ARG A 20 4.19 -3.84 1.60
N ARG A 21 5.00 -4.22 2.59
CA ARG A 21 5.78 -5.46 2.57
C ARG A 21 4.89 -6.70 2.63
N LYS A 22 3.94 -6.72 3.57
CA LYS A 22 2.97 -7.83 3.73
C LYS A 22 2.10 -8.01 2.49
N LEU A 23 1.61 -6.91 1.91
CA LEU A 23 0.75 -6.93 0.74
C LEU A 23 1.47 -7.53 -0.47
N ARG A 24 2.75 -7.21 -0.68
CA ARG A 24 3.55 -7.84 -1.74
C ARG A 24 3.70 -9.36 -1.55
N GLY A 25 3.90 -9.82 -0.32
CA GLY A 25 3.90 -11.25 0.00
C GLY A 25 2.56 -11.91 -0.35
N LEU A 26 1.46 -11.33 0.15
CA LEU A 26 0.11 -11.85 -0.09
C LEU A 26 -0.24 -11.91 -1.58
N ILE A 27 0.11 -10.87 -2.33
CA ILE A 27 -0.13 -10.80 -3.78
C ILE A 27 0.62 -11.91 -4.52
N ALA A 28 1.88 -12.17 -4.14
CA ALA A 28 2.68 -13.23 -4.72
C ALA A 28 2.13 -14.62 -4.34
N GLU A 29 1.77 -14.84 -3.07
CA GLU A 29 1.26 -16.12 -2.57
C GLU A 29 -0.10 -16.50 -3.16
N LYS A 30 -1.00 -15.53 -3.35
CA LYS A 30 -2.34 -15.76 -3.89
C LYS A 30 -2.43 -15.56 -5.39
N HIS A 31 -1.33 -15.17 -6.04
CA HIS A 31 -1.30 -14.80 -7.46
C HIS A 31 -2.41 -13.80 -7.84
N CYS A 32 -2.80 -12.92 -6.90
CA CYS A 32 -3.95 -12.03 -7.04
C CYS A 32 -3.57 -10.65 -7.59
N THR A 33 -2.40 -10.52 -8.21
CA THR A 33 -1.95 -9.29 -8.88
C THR A 33 -2.99 -8.71 -9.84
N PRO A 34 -3.59 -9.47 -10.78
CA PRO A 34 -4.52 -8.88 -11.76
C PRO A 34 -5.81 -8.35 -11.12
N ILE A 35 -6.33 -9.02 -10.09
CA ILE A 35 -7.55 -8.55 -9.41
C ILE A 35 -7.26 -7.36 -8.47
N MET A 36 -6.10 -7.32 -7.83
CA MET A 36 -5.66 -6.18 -7.00
C MET A 36 -5.46 -4.91 -7.83
N VAL A 37 -4.89 -5.02 -9.04
CA VAL A 37 -4.72 -3.87 -9.94
C VAL A 37 -6.06 -3.37 -10.47
N ARG A 38 -7.04 -4.25 -10.66
CA ARG A 38 -8.39 -3.85 -11.08
C ARG A 38 -9.19 -3.15 -9.97
N LEU A 39 -8.90 -3.45 -8.70
CA LEU A 39 -9.59 -2.86 -7.55
C LEU A 39 -9.09 -1.44 -7.21
N ALA A 40 -7.83 -1.14 -7.54
CA ALA A 40 -7.16 0.13 -7.23
C ALA A 40 -7.60 1.27 -8.15
#